data_AF-A0A2N0KX84-F1
#
_entry.id   AF-A0A2N0KX84-F1
#
_cell.length_a   1.000
_cell.length_b   1.000
_cell.length_c   1.000
_cell.angle_alpha   90.00
_cell.angle_beta   90.00
_cell.angle_gamma   90.00
#
_symmetry.space_group_name_H-M   'P 1'
#
loop_
_entity.id
_entity.type
_entity.pdbx_description
1 polymer ?
#
loop_
_entity_poly.entity_id
_entity_poly.type
_entity_poly.pdbx_seq_one_letter_code
_entity_poly.pdbx_strand_id
1 'polypeptide(L)'
;MATGGVDGLVAAGLGSGSSPPPYMAALKEVSDGGLPVVIATHTGSGRVMQTRRFTEDGYIVADNLTPKKARILLMLALTATKDKAEIQRMMLAY
;
A
#
# COMPACT_ATOMS: atom_id res chain seq x y z
N MET A 1 3.61 11.74 -14.44
CA MET A 1 4.47 11.35 -13.30
C MET A 1 5.46 10.32 -13.78
N ALA A 2 6.77 10.56 -13.61
CA ALA A 2 7.80 9.60 -13.94
C ALA A 2 7.94 8.60 -12.78
N THR A 3 7.13 7.54 -12.77
CA THR A 3 7.46 6.34 -11.99
C THR A 3 8.74 5.80 -12.58
N GLY A 4 9.83 5.73 -11.80
CA GLY A 4 11.15 5.30 -12.26
C GLY A 4 11.26 3.82 -12.64
N GLY A 5 10.29 3.29 -13.39
CA GLY A 5 10.23 1.90 -13.84
C GLY A 5 9.84 0.89 -12.75
N VAL A 6 9.12 1.31 -11.70
CA VAL A 6 8.69 0.42 -10.62
C VAL A 6 7.30 -0.14 -10.86
N ASP A 7 7.06 -1.39 -10.44
CA ASP A 7 5.77 -2.09 -10.59
C ASP A 7 4.83 -1.95 -9.37
N GLY A 8 5.30 -1.36 -8.27
CA GLY A 8 4.52 -1.11 -7.06
C GLY A 8 5.26 -0.26 -6.03
N LEU A 9 4.50 0.32 -5.10
CA LEU A 9 5.02 1.20 -4.05
C LEU A 9 4.52 0.77 -2.67
N VAL A 10 5.39 0.83 -1.65
CA VAL A 10 5.01 0.68 -0.24
C VAL A 10 5.31 1.97 0.49
N ALA A 11 4.28 2.62 1.03
CA ALA A 11 4.41 3.80 1.86
C ALA A 11 4.46 3.43 3.34
N ALA A 12 5.53 3.82 4.03
CA ALA A 12 5.65 3.67 5.48
C ALA A 12 5.03 4.89 6.18
N GLY A 13 3.71 4.85 6.38
CA GLY A 13 2.97 5.92 7.04
C GLY A 13 3.28 6.07 8.53
N LEU A 14 2.75 7.13 9.11
CA LEU A 14 2.79 7.47 10.53
C LEU A 14 1.60 6.84 11.27
N GLY A 15 1.79 6.46 12.53
CA GLY A 15 0.71 5.97 13.39
C GLY A 15 -0.05 4.79 12.78
N SER A 16 -1.32 5.00 12.46
CA SER A 16 -2.20 4.01 11.81
C SER A 16 -2.04 3.90 10.28
N GLY A 17 -0.93 4.40 9.72
CA GLY A 17 -0.61 4.35 8.28
C GLY A 17 -0.88 5.67 7.53
N SER A 18 -1.37 6.71 8.20
CA SER A 18 -1.63 8.02 7.57
C SER A 18 -0.33 8.80 7.33
N SER A 19 -0.37 9.86 6.54
CA SER A 19 0.73 10.80 6.32
C SER A 19 0.17 12.20 6.06
N PRO A 20 1.00 13.26 6.04
CA PRO A 20 0.52 14.62 5.74
C PRO A 20 -0.31 14.66 4.44
N PRO A 21 -1.37 15.48 4.36
CA PRO A 21 -2.29 15.47 3.23
C PRO A 21 -1.63 15.58 1.83
N PRO A 22 -0.59 16.42 1.61
CA PRO A 22 0.07 16.47 0.30
C PRO A 22 0.75 15.15 -0.08
N TYR A 23 1.31 14.43 0.90
CA TYR A 23 1.93 13.13 0.67
C TYR A 23 0.88 12.08 0.29
N MET A 24 -0.24 12.05 1.00
CA MET A 24 -1.35 11.17 0.66
C MET A 24 -1.94 11.52 -0.71
N ALA A 25 -2.06 12.80 -1.06
CA ALA A 25 -2.52 13.19 -2.40
C ALA A 25 -1.58 12.67 -3.51
N ALA A 26 -0.26 12.79 -3.33
CA ALA A 26 0.71 12.26 -4.28
C ALA A 26 0.64 10.73 -4.42
N LEU A 27 0.44 10.00 -3.30
CA LEU A 27 0.23 8.55 -3.34
C LEU A 27 -1.06 8.18 -4.09
N LYS A 28 -2.12 8.99 -3.95
CA LYS A 28 -3.38 8.78 -4.66
C LYS A 28 -3.18 8.94 -6.15
N GLU A 29 -2.49 9.99 -6.59
CA GLU A 29 -2.19 10.20 -8.02
C GLU A 29 -1.44 9.00 -8.63
N VAL A 30 -0.53 8.40 -7.87
CA VAL A 30 0.17 7.16 -8.27
C VAL A 30 -0.78 5.96 -8.34
N SER A 31 -1.67 5.81 -7.36
CA SER A 31 -2.68 4.75 -7.32
C SER A 31 -3.68 4.87 -8.47
N ASP A 32 -4.16 6.08 -8.76
CA ASP A 32 -5.09 6.40 -9.85
C ASP A 32 -4.44 6.16 -11.22
N GLY A 33 -3.12 6.33 -11.31
CA GLY A 33 -2.30 5.93 -12.47
C GLY A 33 -2.16 4.41 -12.66
N GLY A 34 -2.81 3.59 -11.81
CA GLY A 34 -2.85 2.13 -11.92
C GLY A 34 -1.74 1.40 -11.18
N LEU A 35 -0.76 2.12 -10.60
CA LEU A 35 0.31 1.50 -9.83
C LEU A 35 -0.20 1.05 -8.46
N PRO A 36 0.01 -0.20 -8.03
CA PRO A 36 -0.35 -0.64 -6.68
C PRO A 36 0.40 0.13 -5.61
N VAL A 37 -0.34 0.76 -4.70
CA VAL A 37 0.21 1.49 -3.54
C VAL A 37 -0.25 0.81 -2.27
N VAL A 38 0.71 0.28 -1.51
CA VAL A 38 0.49 -0.38 -0.23
C VAL A 38 0.82 0.57 0.92
N ILE A 39 -0.12 0.79 1.83
CA ILE A 39 0.03 1.61 3.04
C ILE A 39 0.39 0.70 4.21
N ALA A 40 1.60 0.90 4.73
CA ALA A 40 2.11 0.27 5.94
C ALA A 40 2.38 1.35 7.01
N THR A 41 2.91 0.96 8.17
CA THR A 41 3.30 1.90 9.23
C THR A 41 4.73 1.67 9.72
N HIS A 42 5.44 2.75 10.05
CA HIS A 42 6.80 2.70 10.61
C HIS A 42 6.83 2.48 12.13
N THR A 43 5.68 2.44 12.81
CA THR A 43 5.59 2.30 14.28
C THR A 43 6.19 0.99 14.80
N GLY A 44 6.39 0.00 13.93
CA GLY A 44 6.99 -1.29 14.26
C GLY A 44 6.02 -2.30 14.89
N SER A 45 4.86 -1.84 15.37
CA SER A 45 3.78 -2.69 15.87
C SER A 45 2.40 -2.05 15.60
N GLY A 46 1.34 -2.86 15.76
CA GLY A 46 -0.02 -2.48 15.40
C GLY A 46 -0.38 -2.85 13.97
N ARG A 47 -1.55 -2.37 13.51
CA ARG A 47 -2.05 -2.63 12.16
C ARG A 47 -2.59 -1.39 11.49
N VAL A 48 -2.45 -1.33 10.17
CA VAL A 48 -3.13 -0.36 9.31
C VAL A 48 -4.50 -0.93 8.97
N MET A 49 -5.55 -0.25 9.40
CA MET A 49 -6.92 -0.66 9.11
C MET A 49 -7.34 -0.23 7.71
N GLN A 50 -8.07 -1.10 7.01
CA GLN A 50 -8.71 -0.75 5.74
C GLN A 50 -9.90 0.18 5.99
N THR A 51 -9.63 1.47 6.07
CA THR A 51 -10.68 2.49 6.23
C THR A 51 -11.41 2.73 4.91
N ARG A 52 -12.66 3.23 4.99
CA ARG A 52 -13.43 3.64 3.81
C ARG A 52 -12.64 4.58 2.90
N ARG A 53 -11.95 5.56 3.48
CA ARG A 53 -11.11 6.51 2.75
C ARG A 53 -10.01 5.81 1.96
N PHE A 54 -9.30 4.87 2.57
CA PHE A 54 -8.23 4.14 1.86
C PHE A 54 -8.76 3.28 0.72
N THR A 55 -9.93 2.66 0.91
CA THR A 55 -10.59 1.92 -0.16
C THR A 55 -11.03 2.84 -1.31
N GLU A 56 -11.64 3.99 -1.01
CA GLU A 56 -12.07 4.98 -2.02
C GLU A 56 -10.87 5.60 -2.77
N ASP A 57 -9.73 5.79 -2.09
CA ASP A 57 -8.47 6.25 -2.69
C ASP A 57 -7.72 5.14 -3.47
N GLY A 58 -8.24 3.91 -3.47
CA GLY A 58 -7.68 2.77 -4.19
C GLY A 58 -6.39 2.22 -3.59
N TYR A 59 -6.13 2.51 -2.31
CA TYR A 59 -4.98 1.98 -1.59
C TYR A 59 -5.17 0.53 -1.16
N ILE A 60 -4.06 -0.16 -1.06
CA ILE A 60 -3.94 -1.47 -0.42
C ILE A 60 -3.39 -1.23 0.98
N VAL A 61 -3.93 -1.87 2.02
CA VAL A 61 -3.36 -1.80 3.38
C VAL A 61 -2.52 -3.04 3.68
N ALA A 62 -1.39 -2.83 4.36
CA ALA A 62 -0.45 -3.89 4.73
C ALA A 62 -0.85 -4.69 5.97
N ASP A 63 -2.03 -4.43 6.54
CA ASP A 63 -2.44 -4.96 7.83
C ASP A 63 -1.37 -4.75 8.94
N ASN A 64 -0.83 -5.83 9.51
CA ASN A 64 0.20 -5.83 10.54
C ASN A 64 1.61 -6.03 9.97
N LEU A 65 1.77 -6.09 8.65
CA LEU A 65 3.07 -6.25 8.01
C LEU A 65 3.89 -4.97 8.15
N THR A 66 5.16 -5.14 8.53
CA THR A 66 6.11 -4.04 8.48
C THR A 66 6.35 -3.63 7.02
N PRO A 67 6.77 -2.38 6.74
CA PRO A 67 7.01 -1.93 5.37
C PRO A 67 7.95 -2.84 4.57
N LYS A 68 8.95 -3.44 5.24
CA LYS A 68 9.89 -4.40 4.63
C LYS A 68 9.20 -5.71 4.25
N LYS A 69 8.34 -6.27 5.13
CA LYS A 69 7.58 -7.49 4.86
C LYS A 69 6.52 -7.25 3.78
N ALA A 70 5.78 -6.14 3.86
CA ALA A 70 4.80 -5.73 2.87
C ALA A 70 5.43 -5.59 1.47
N ARG A 71 6.66 -5.05 1.38
CA ARG A 71 7.41 -5.00 0.10
C ARG A 71 7.70 -6.39 -0.46
N ILE A 72 8.14 -7.33 0.38
CA ILE A 72 8.42 -8.70 -0.07
C ILE A 72 7.14 -9.36 -0.57
N LEU A 73 6.05 -9.24 0.17
CA LEU A 73 4.76 -9.79 -0.24
C LEU A 73 4.23 -9.13 -1.52
N LEU A 74 4.36 -7.81 -1.66
CA LEU A 74 3.98 -7.10 -2.88
C LEU A 74 4.79 -7.59 -4.09
N MET A 75 6.11 -7.78 -3.94
CA MET A 75 6.94 -8.34 -5.01
C MET A 75 6.46 -9.72 -5.44
N LEU A 76 6.13 -10.60 -4.49
CA LEU A 76 5.60 -11.93 -4.79
C LEU A 76 4.22 -11.85 -5.45
N ALA A 77 3.31 -11.04 -4.89
CA ALA A 77 1.96 -10.87 -5.41
C ALA A 77 1.95 -10.38 -6.86
N LEU A 78 2.83 -9.44 -7.22
CA LEU A 78 2.98 -8.92 -8.58
C LEU A 78 3.47 -9.95 -9.60
N THR A 79 4.07 -11.06 -9.16
CA THR A 79 4.38 -12.19 -10.06
C THR A 79 3.15 -13.03 -10.40
N ALA A 80 2.10 -12.97 -9.57
CA ALA A 80 0.88 -13.76 -9.72
C ALA A 80 -0.28 -12.96 -10.31
N THR A 81 -0.42 -11.67 -9.97
CA THR A 81 -1.55 -10.84 -10.36
C THR A 81 -1.23 -9.34 -10.35
N LYS A 82 -2.02 -8.56 -11.09
CA LYS A 82 -2.06 -7.09 -11.02
C LYS A 82 -3.39 -6.56 -10.46
N ASP A 83 -4.30 -7.45 -10.07
CA ASP A 83 -5.59 -7.08 -9.47
C ASP A 83 -5.37 -6.55 -8.04
N LYS A 84 -5.74 -5.29 -7.79
CA LYS A 84 -5.58 -4.64 -6.48
C LYS A 84 -6.39 -5.32 -5.37
N ALA A 85 -7.59 -5.82 -5.66
CA ALA A 85 -8.42 -6.50 -4.67
C ALA A 85 -7.82 -7.85 -4.28
N GLU A 86 -7.22 -8.54 -5.24
CA GLU A 86 -6.51 -9.79 -4.98
C GLU A 86 -5.22 -9.57 -4.18
N ILE A 87 -4.43 -8.53 -4.52
CA ILE A 87 -3.25 -8.15 -3.73
C ILE A 87 -3.67 -7.74 -2.31
N GLN A 88 -4.78 -7.01 -2.15
CA GLN A 88 -5.33 -6.69 -0.84
C GLN A 88 -5.70 -7.94 -0.04
N ARG A 89 -6.33 -8.95 -0.67
CA ARG A 89 -6.63 -10.23 -0.02
C ARG A 89 -5.35 -10.91 0.47
N MET A 90 -4.29 -10.91 -0.34
CA MET A 90 -2.99 -11.49 0.05
C MET A 90 -2.40 -10.77 1.27
N MET A 91 -2.45 -9.44 1.32
CA MET A 91 -1.95 -8.65 2.47
C MET A 91 -2.71 -8.92 3.78
N LEU A 92 -3.97 -9.35 3.70
CA LEU A 92 -4.79 -9.68 4.87
C LEU A 92 -4.63 -11.15 5.31
N ALA A 93 -4.09 -12.01 4.45
CA ALA A 93 -4.04 -13.46 4.66
C ALA A 93 -2.64 -13.99 5.03
N TYR A 94 -1.57 -13.29 4.62
CA TYR A 94 -0.17 -13.72 4.75
C TYR A 94 0.70 -12.65 5.42
#